data_AF-A0A6N2TPC2-F1
#
_entry.id   AF-A0A6N2TPC2-F1
#
_cell.length_a   1.000
_cell.length_b   1.000
_cell.length_c   1.000
_cell.angle_alpha   90.00
_cell.angle_beta   90.00
_cell.angle_gamma   90.00
#
_symmetry.space_group_name_H-M   'P 1'
#
loop_
_entity.id
_entity.type
_entity.pdbx_description
1 polymer ?
#
loop_
_entity_poly.entity_id
_entity_poly.type
_entity_poly.pdbx_seq_one_letter_code
_entity_poly.pdbx_strand_id
1 'polypeptide(L)' 'MPQESAYFIVERTAGKRNLQEVKAKLDTIHGVTSAAVNPDRRLIAVDYDSSGTSYDEIEHCLNNLGYQIAADASVIQSR' A
#
# COMPACT_ATOMS: atom_id res chain seq x y z
N MET A 1 -9.21 -18.59 0.35
CA MET A 1 -9.65 -17.24 0.76
C MET A 1 -9.30 -16.29 -0.38
N PRO A 2 -10.07 -15.23 -0.66
CA PRO A 2 -9.81 -14.34 -1.78
C PRO A 2 -8.52 -13.53 -1.53
N GLN A 3 -7.49 -13.82 -2.32
CA GLN A 3 -6.25 -13.04 -2.33
C GLN A 3 -6.37 -11.94 -3.39
N GLU A 4 -6.09 -10.72 -2.99
CA GLU A 4 -6.10 -9.54 -3.86
C GLU A 4 -4.77 -8.80 -3.76
N SER A 5 -4.40 -8.13 -4.85
CA SER A 5 -3.16 -7.35 -4.94
C SER A 5 -3.52 -5.90 -5.24
N ALA A 6 -3.10 -4.99 -4.37
CA ALA A 6 -3.27 -3.55 -4.55
C ALA A 6 -1.94 -2.87 -4.86
N TYR A 7 -2.00 -1.85 -5.72
CA TYR A 7 -0.84 -1.10 -6.18
C TYR A 7 -1.06 0.38 -5.89
N PHE A 8 -0.14 0.95 -5.12
CA PHE A 8 -0.24 2.31 -4.62
C PHE A 8 0.96 3.10 -5.11
N ILE A 9 0.72 4.12 -5.94
CA ILE A 9 1.76 5.08 -6.30
C ILE A 9 1.75 6.17 -5.24
N VAL A 10 2.85 6.27 -4.49
CA VAL A 10 2.94 7.18 -3.35
C VAL A 10 3.86 8.36 -3.62
N GLU A 11 3.48 9.52 -3.11
CA GLU A 11 4.31 10.70 -3.05
C GLU A 11 4.67 11.04 -1.61
N ARG A 12 5.92 11.42 -1.43
CA ARG A 12 6.46 11.79 -0.13
C ARG A 12 6.07 13.24 0.16
N THR A 13 5.15 13.44 1.09
CA THR A 13 4.64 14.79 1.40
C THR A 13 5.36 15.43 2.58
N ALA A 14 5.76 14.68 3.61
CA ALA A 14 6.47 15.26 4.77
C ALA A 14 7.24 14.28 5.69
N GLY A 15 7.29 12.98 5.41
CA GLY A 15 7.83 11.99 6.37
C GLY A 15 9.32 11.68 6.20
N LYS A 16 10.13 11.80 7.27
CA LYS A 16 11.50 11.22 7.35
C LYS A 16 11.53 9.67 7.30
N ARG A 17 10.37 9.01 7.26
CA ARG A 17 10.26 7.55 7.26
C ARG A 17 10.69 6.96 5.92
N ASN A 18 11.49 5.91 5.96
CA ASN A 18 11.93 5.23 4.76
C ASN A 18 10.83 4.28 4.25
N LEU A 19 10.79 4.02 2.94
CA LEU A 19 9.84 3.06 2.36
C LEU A 19 9.96 1.65 2.98
N GLN A 20 11.14 1.29 3.50
CA GLN A 20 11.33 0.05 4.25
C GLN A 20 10.51 -0.01 5.55
N GLU A 21 10.37 1.11 6.26
CA GLU A 21 9.53 1.17 7.47
C GLU A 21 8.04 1.08 7.11
N VAL A 22 7.65 1.64 5.96
CA VAL A 22 6.29 1.50 5.43
C VAL A 22 5.97 0.05 5.14
N LYS A 23 6.87 -0.65 4.44
CA LYS A 23 6.72 -2.09 4.19
C LYS A 23 6.53 -2.85 5.49
N ALA A 24 7.39 -2.62 6.48
CA ALA A 24 7.30 -3.30 7.76
C ALA A 24 5.97 -3.01 8.48
N LYS A 25 5.47 -1.77 8.39
CA LYS A 25 4.16 -1.40 8.96
C LYS A 25 3.00 -2.09 8.24
N LEU A 26 3.01 -2.13 6.92
CA LEU A 26 2.00 -2.82 6.13
C LEU A 26 1.96 -4.31 6.45
N ASP A 27 3.13 -4.94 6.61
CA ASP A 27 3.27 -6.36 6.99
C ASP A 27 2.68 -6.67 8.38
N THR A 28 2.53 -5.67 9.25
CA THR A 28 1.86 -5.84 10.55
C THR A 28 0.34 -5.72 10.51
N ILE A 29 -0.25 -5.30 9.38
CA ILE A 29 -1.69 -5.17 9.24
C ILE A 29 -2.31 -6.56 9.14
N HIS A 30 -3.32 -6.82 9.96
CA HIS A 30 -4.07 -8.07 9.89
C HIS A 30 -4.76 -8.19 8.52
N GLY A 31 -4.52 -9.29 7.80
CA GLY A 31 -5.03 -9.49 6.45
C GLY A 31 -4.01 -9.18 5.35
N VAL A 32 -2.94 -8.42 5.61
CA VAL A 32 -1.83 -8.28 4.65
C VAL A 32 -1.02 -9.58 4.65
N THR A 33 -0.89 -10.17 3.46
CA THR A 33 -0.10 -11.39 3.25
C THR A 33 1.35 -11.06 2.93
N SER A 34 1.57 -9.99 2.15
CA SER A 34 2.91 -9.52 1.81
C SER A 34 2.86 -8.09 1.29
N ALA A 35 3.92 -7.32 1.56
CA ALA A 35 4.10 -5.99 0.99
C ALA A 35 5.47 -5.87 0.30
N ALA A 36 5.51 -5.19 -0.84
CA ALA A 36 6.73 -4.86 -1.58
C ALA A 36 6.77 -3.36 -1.89
N VAL A 37 7.94 -2.76 -1.75
CA VAL A 37 8.15 -1.34 -2.00
C VAL A 37 9.20 -1.17 -3.09
N ASN A 38 8.89 -0.37 -4.11
CA ASN A 38 9.80 -0.05 -5.19
C ASN A 38 10.12 1.46 -5.16
N PRO A 39 11.25 1.86 -4.55
CA PRO A 39 11.59 3.27 -4.36
C PRO A 39 11.86 4.02 -5.67
N ASP A 40 12.35 3.31 -6.69
CA ASP A 40 12.66 3.88 -8.01
C ASP A 40 11.40 4.40 -8.71
N ARG A 41 10.32 3.60 -8.66
CA ARG A 41 9.02 3.92 -9.27
C ARG A 41 8.00 4.51 -8.29
N ARG A 42 8.39 4.69 -7.02
CA ARG A 42 7.51 5.09 -5.91
C ARG A 42 6.22 4.26 -5.82
N LEU A 43 6.35 2.97 -6.10
CA LEU A 43 5.23 2.04 -6.14
C LEU A 43 5.28 1.12 -4.92
N ILE A 44 4.15 0.94 -4.26
CA ILE A 44 3.97 -0.05 -3.20
C ILE A 44 2.97 -1.08 -3.71
N ALA A 45 3.38 -2.36 -3.71
CA ALA A 45 2.49 -3.49 -4.00
C ALA A 45 2.15 -4.17 -2.67
N VAL A 46 0.87 -4.47 -2.46
CA VAL A 46 0.38 -5.11 -1.24
C VAL A 46 -0.53 -6.25 -1.63
N ASP A 47 -0.16 -7.46 -1.26
CA ASP A 47 -0.99 -8.65 -1.35
C ASP A 47 -1.73 -8.82 -0.03
N TYR A 48 -3.05 -8.92 -0.09
CA TYR A 48 -3.90 -8.97 1.09
C TYR A 48 -5.11 -9.88 0.90
N ASP A 49 -5.67 -10.34 2.02
CA ASP A 49 -6.92 -11.06 2.08
C ASP A 49 -8.06 -10.08 2.31
N SER A 50 -9.01 -10.02 1.38
CA SER A 50 -10.14 -9.08 1.45
C SER A 50 -11.19 -9.43 2.51
N SER A 51 -11.03 -10.55 3.22
CA SER A 51 -11.82 -10.88 4.42
C SER A 51 -11.23 -10.25 5.69
N GLY A 52 -9.95 -9.85 5.66
CA GLY A 52 -9.22 -9.31 6.83
C GLY A 52 -8.84 -7.83 6.73
N THR A 53 -8.66 -7.30 5.52
CA THR A 53 -8.37 -5.88 5.26
C THR A 53 -8.89 -5.46 3.88
N SER A 54 -8.94 -4.16 3.62
CA SER A 54 -9.41 -3.60 2.35
C SER A 54 -8.41 -2.59 1.77
N TYR A 55 -8.56 -2.28 0.48
CA TYR A 55 -7.80 -1.21 -0.18
C TYR A 55 -7.80 0.11 0.62
N ASP A 56 -9.00 0.54 1.05
CA ASP A 56 -9.21 1.80 1.77
C ASP A 56 -8.44 1.86 3.10
N GLU A 57 -8.44 0.75 3.85
CA GLU A 57 -7.67 0.63 5.11
C GLU A 57 -6.16 0.72 4.86
N ILE A 58 -5.68 0.11 3.78
CA ILE A 58 -4.26 0.15 3.40
C ILE A 58 -3.86 1.57 2.96
N GLU A 59 -4.70 2.23 2.16
CA GLU A 59 -4.52 3.63 1.76
C GLU A 59 -4.50 4.55 2.99
N HIS A 60 -5.44 4.38 3.91
CA HIS A 60 -5.53 5.20 5.12
C HIS A 60 -4.28 5.04 5.98
N CYS A 61 -3.77 3.81 6.09
CA CYS A 61 -2.52 3.53 6.79
C CYS A 61 -1.33 4.26 6.12
N LEU A 62 -1.23 4.21 4.79
CA LEU A 62 -0.19 4.92 4.03
C LEU A 62 -0.24 6.44 4.24
N ASN A 63 -1.44 7.03 4.19
CA ASN A 63 -1.66 8.44 4.48
C ASN A 63 -1.21 8.82 5.90
N ASN A 64 -1.58 8.01 6.90
CA ASN A 64 -1.17 8.22 8.29
C ASN A 64 0.35 8.06 8.50
N LEU A 65 1.03 7.29 7.64
CA LEU A 65 2.49 7.17 7.65
C LEU A 65 3.21 8.38 7.00
N GLY A 66 2.46 9.31 6.40
CA GLY A 66 2.98 10.51 5.74
C GLY A 66 3.28 10.31 4.24
N TYR A 67 2.60 9.35 3.61
CA TYR A 67 2.64 9.09 2.18
C TYR A 67 1.28 9.41 1.58
N GLN A 68 1.26 10.31 0.60
CA GLN A 68 0.03 10.63 -0.11
C GLN A 68 -0.06 9.76 -1.35
N ILE A 69 -1.25 9.26 -1.67
CA ILE A 69 -1.44 8.40 -2.85
C ILE A 69 -1.67 9.31 -4.04
N ALA A 70 -0.73 9.28 -4.99
CA ALA A 70 -0.72 10.15 -6.16
C ALA A 70 -1.54 9.60 -7.32
N ALA A 71 -1.71 8.27 -7.37
CA ALA A 71 -2.63 7.62 -8.27
C ALA A 71 -3.15 6.34 -7.62
N ASP A 72 -4.47 6.28 -7.49
CA ASP A 72 -5.19 5.04 -7.28
C ASP A 72 -5.06 4.21 -8.57
N ALA A 73 -4.12 3.27 -8.57
CA ALA A 73 -3.93 2.39 -9.72
C ALA A 73 -4.99 1.29 -9.82
N SER A 74 -6.04 1.31 -8.97
CA SER A 74 -7.18 0.39 -9.10
C SER A 74 -7.99 0.67 -10.38
N VAL A 75 -7.78 1.82 -11.02
CA VAL A 75 -8.33 2.13 -12.35
C VAL A 75 -7.69 1.30 -13.48
N ILE A 76 -6.55 0.64 -13.26
CA ILE A 76 -5.85 -0.12 -14.33
C ILE A 76 -6.50 -1.48 -14.64
N GLN A 77 -7.43 -1.99 -13.81
CA GLN A 77 -8.12 -3.27 -14.06
C GLN A 77 -9.53 -3.15 -14.67
N SER A 78 -9.99 -1.94 -15.00
CA SER A 78 -11.28 -1.72 -15.67
C SER A 78 -11.12 -1.47 -17.17
N ARG A 79 -10.75 -2.50 -17.95
CA ARG A 79 -11.09 -2.55 -19.38
C ARG A 79 -11.12 -3.95 -19.96
#